data_AF-A0A496ZNF6-F1
#
_entry.id   AF-A0A496ZNF6-F1
#
_cell.length_a   1.000
_cell.length_b   1.000
_cell.length_c   1.000
_cell.angle_alpha   90.00
_cell.angle_beta   90.00
_cell.angle_gamma   90.00
#
_symmetry.space_group_name_H-M   'P 1'
#
loop_
_entity.id
_entity.type
_entity.pdbx_description
1 polymer ?
#
loop_
_entity_poly.entity_id
_entity_poly.type
_entity_poly.pdbx_seq_one_letter_code
_entity_poly.pdbx_strand_id
1 'polypeptide(L)'
;MSKTLSSVAAKIYDSAVKQAYQDSQKLRGTCYVKTAKQANEIKFRNIGKGLATEAIAPSADVTPMNVEHSLVPCPLTNWRAAEYTDLFNNADVNFSEVNELAQVIAKALGRRSDQLILDALAATTTTAVGATGTALTTETILAAKR
;
A
#
# COMPACT_ATOMS: atom_id res chain seq x y z
N MET A 1 1.65 -23.24 32.87
CA MET A 1 0.69 -23.02 31.77
C MET A 1 0.43 -24.34 31.05
N SER A 2 -0.84 -24.70 30.80
CA SER A 2 -1.21 -25.91 30.05
C SER A 2 -0.74 -25.84 28.59
N LYS A 3 -0.21 -26.94 28.04
CA LYS A 3 0.31 -27.03 26.65
C LYS A 3 -0.75 -26.74 25.58
N THR A 4 -2.03 -26.95 25.89
CA THR A 4 -3.14 -26.69 24.95
C THR A 4 -3.57 -25.24 24.97
N LEU A 5 -3.48 -24.56 26.13
CA LEU A 5 -3.88 -23.18 26.30
C LEU A 5 -2.95 -22.20 25.57
N SER A 6 -1.65 -22.51 25.47
CA SER A 6 -0.69 -21.67 24.72
C SER A 6 -1.00 -21.63 23.22
N SER A 7 -1.45 -22.74 22.64
CA SER A 7 -1.81 -22.80 21.21
C SER A 7 -3.07 -21.99 20.89
N VAL A 8 -4.02 -21.93 21.82
CA VAL A 8 -5.25 -21.13 21.69
C VAL A 8 -4.92 -19.64 21.87
N ALA A 9 -4.12 -19.30 22.88
CA ALA A 9 -3.68 -17.92 23.12
C ALA A 9 -2.94 -17.34 21.90
N ALA A 10 -2.07 -18.12 21.26
CA ALA A 10 -1.39 -17.71 20.03
C ALA A 10 -2.36 -17.42 18.88
N LYS A 11 -3.42 -18.23 18.71
CA LYS A 11 -4.45 -18.01 17.68
C LYS A 11 -5.30 -16.77 17.94
N ILE A 12 -5.64 -16.51 19.20
CA ILE A 12 -6.39 -15.32 19.60
C ILE A 12 -5.54 -14.07 19.32
N TYR A 13 -4.27 -14.09 19.73
CA TYR A 13 -3.34 -12.99 19.48
C TYR A 13 -3.15 -12.72 17.98
N ASP A 14 -2.92 -13.77 17.19
CA ASP A 14 -2.83 -13.67 15.73
C ASP A 14 -4.10 -13.06 15.10
N SER A 15 -5.28 -13.44 15.59
CA SER A 15 -6.56 -12.88 15.13
C SER A 15 -6.70 -11.40 15.50
N ALA A 16 -6.33 -11.02 16.73
CA ALA A 16 -6.37 -9.64 17.21
C ALA A 16 -5.42 -8.73 16.41
N VAL A 17 -4.19 -9.20 16.15
CA VAL A 17 -3.22 -8.47 15.32
C VAL A 17 -3.75 -8.28 13.90
N LYS A 18 -4.33 -9.33 13.28
CA LYS A 18 -4.91 -9.24 11.94
C LYS A 18 -6.08 -8.27 11.87
N GLN A 19 -6.95 -8.26 12.87
CA GLN A 19 -8.07 -7.33 12.94
C GLN A 19 -7.59 -5.89 13.07
N ALA A 20 -6.66 -5.61 13.98
CA ALA A 20 -6.07 -4.28 14.15
C ALA A 20 -5.34 -3.81 12.88
N TYR A 21 -4.67 -4.74 12.17
CA TYR A 21 -3.95 -4.42 10.94
C TYR A 21 -4.89 -4.02 9.81
N GLN A 22 -6.06 -4.65 9.68
CA GLN A 22 -7.03 -4.35 8.62
C GLN A 22 -7.50 -2.89 8.61
N ASP A 23 -7.62 -2.23 9.78
CA ASP A 23 -8.04 -0.82 9.89
C ASP A 23 -6.86 0.18 9.87
N SER A 24 -5.62 -0.33 9.92
CA SER A 24 -4.44 0.52 10.11
C SER A 24 -3.96 1.26 8.86
N GLN A 25 -4.20 0.71 7.66
CA GLN A 25 -3.70 1.26 6.40
C GLN A 25 -4.68 2.27 5.82
N LYS A 26 -4.21 3.46 5.42
CA LYS A 26 -5.08 4.52 4.87
C LYS A 26 -4.91 4.71 3.36
N LEU A 27 -3.73 4.43 2.81
CA LEU A 27 -3.42 4.68 1.39
C LEU A 27 -3.57 3.44 0.51
N ARG A 28 -3.74 2.25 1.09
CA ARG A 28 -3.89 1.01 0.30
C ARG A 28 -5.05 1.04 -0.69
N GLY A 29 -6.13 1.77 -0.38
CA GLY A 29 -7.29 1.92 -1.28
C GLY A 29 -7.03 2.82 -2.49
N THR A 30 -5.91 3.55 -2.53
CA THR A 30 -5.58 4.48 -3.62
C THR A 30 -4.68 3.85 -4.68
N CYS A 31 -4.33 2.56 -4.56
CA CYS A 31 -3.46 1.85 -5.47
C CYS A 31 -4.01 0.49 -5.89
N TYR A 32 -3.56 -0.01 -7.04
CA TYR A 32 -3.85 -1.39 -7.44
C TYR A 32 -3.03 -2.35 -6.60
N VAL A 33 -3.71 -3.28 -5.91
CA VAL A 33 -3.06 -4.28 -5.08
C VAL A 33 -3.15 -5.64 -5.73
N LYS A 34 -2.02 -6.34 -5.77
CA LYS A 34 -1.95 -7.75 -6.17
C LYS A 34 -1.22 -8.53 -5.09
N THR A 35 -1.76 -9.68 -4.72
CA THR A 35 -1.15 -10.58 -3.74
C THR A 35 -0.48 -11.73 -4.48
N ALA A 36 0.75 -12.07 -4.09
CA ALA A 36 1.47 -13.24 -4.58
C ALA A 36 2.06 -14.00 -3.39
N LYS A 37 2.12 -15.32 -3.48
CA LYS A 37 2.80 -16.18 -2.50
C LYS A 37 4.20 -16.48 -3.00
N GLN A 38 5.21 -16.40 -2.12
CA GLN A 38 6.60 -16.77 -2.41
C GLN A 38 7.20 -16.07 -3.64
N ALA A 39 6.87 -14.79 -3.83
CA ALA A 39 7.42 -13.98 -4.91
C ALA A 39 8.38 -12.93 -4.35
N ASN A 40 9.41 -12.60 -5.12
CA ASN A 40 10.33 -11.49 -4.82
C ASN A 40 9.92 -10.20 -5.55
N GLU A 41 9.06 -10.30 -6.57
CA GLU A 41 8.60 -9.17 -7.39
C GLU A 41 7.22 -9.48 -7.99
N ILE A 42 6.40 -8.44 -8.14
CA ILE A 42 5.15 -8.49 -8.91
C ILE A 42 5.24 -7.47 -10.05
N LYS A 43 4.78 -7.85 -11.24
CA LYS A 43 4.71 -6.95 -12.41
C LYS A 43 3.27 -6.59 -12.73
N PHE A 44 3.00 -5.29 -12.91
CA PHE A 44 1.75 -4.78 -13.43
C PHE A 44 1.87 -4.57 -14.93
N ARG A 45 0.84 -4.96 -15.70
CA ARG A 45 0.82 -4.76 -17.15
C ARG A 45 0.24 -3.39 -17.44
N ASN A 46 0.91 -2.63 -18.28
CA ASN A 46 0.41 -1.38 -18.82
C ASN A 46 0.23 -1.53 -20.33
N ILE A 47 -0.80 -0.87 -20.86
CA ILE A 47 -1.08 -0.77 -22.29
C ILE A 47 -1.07 0.69 -22.68
N GLY A 48 -0.35 1.01 -23.76
CA GLY A 48 -0.27 2.33 -24.33
C GLY A 48 -1.64 2.83 -24.80
N LYS A 49 -1.74 4.15 -24.99
CA LYS A 49 -2.91 4.75 -25.63
C LYS A 49 -2.66 4.80 -27.13
N GLY A 50 -3.56 4.25 -27.92
CA GLY A 50 -3.55 4.44 -29.38
C GLY A 50 -4.12 5.82 -29.74
N LEU A 51 -3.73 6.34 -30.91
CA LEU A 51 -4.34 7.52 -31.52
C LEU A 51 -5.02 7.09 -32.83
N ALA A 52 -6.27 7.50 -33.01
CA ALA A 52 -7.00 7.24 -34.25
C ALA A 52 -6.42 8.09 -35.39
N THR A 53 -6.29 7.49 -36.56
CA THR A 53 -5.91 8.18 -37.80
C THR A 53 -7.14 8.47 -38.64
N GLU A 54 -7.06 9.52 -39.46
CA GLU A 54 -8.12 9.86 -40.41
C GLU A 54 -8.21 8.82 -41.53
N ALA A 55 -9.44 8.50 -41.96
CA ALA A 55 -9.66 7.60 -43.09
C ALA A 55 -9.34 8.34 -44.40
N ILE A 56 -8.27 7.90 -45.08
CA ILE A 56 -7.70 8.61 -46.23
C ILE A 56 -8.52 8.41 -47.52
N ALA A 57 -9.16 7.23 -47.69
CA ALA A 57 -10.08 6.94 -48.80
C ALA A 57 -10.90 5.66 -48.52
N PRO A 58 -12.04 5.45 -49.21
CA PRO A 58 -12.74 4.16 -49.21
C PRO A 58 -11.81 3.05 -49.71
N SER A 59 -11.76 1.93 -48.98
CA SER A 59 -10.95 0.75 -49.34
C SER A 59 -9.43 0.94 -49.36
N ALA A 60 -8.88 1.98 -48.72
CA ALA A 60 -7.43 2.12 -48.53
C ALA A 60 -6.89 1.15 -47.47
N ASP A 61 -5.62 0.75 -47.63
CA ASP A 61 -4.92 -0.07 -46.64
C ASP A 61 -4.78 0.67 -45.31
N VAL A 62 -5.09 -0.03 -44.21
CA VAL A 62 -5.07 0.53 -42.85
C VAL A 62 -3.77 0.16 -42.16
N THR A 63 -2.99 1.16 -41.75
CA THR A 63 -1.82 0.94 -40.88
C THR A 63 -2.29 0.76 -39.43
N PRO A 64 -1.96 -0.36 -38.74
CA PRO A 64 -2.36 -0.59 -37.36
C PRO A 64 -1.69 0.38 -36.38
N MET A 65 -2.36 0.67 -35.26
CA MET A 65 -1.88 1.63 -34.25
C MET A 65 -0.59 1.24 -33.50
N ASN A 66 -0.15 -0.01 -33.60
CA ASN A 66 1.04 -0.56 -32.94
C ASN A 66 1.18 -0.13 -31.45
N VAL A 67 0.13 -0.42 -30.65
CA VAL A 67 0.05 0.00 -29.25
C VAL A 67 1.17 -0.63 -28.41
N GLU A 68 1.88 0.20 -27.65
CA GLU A 68 2.95 -0.25 -26.78
C GLU A 68 2.43 -1.07 -25.59
N HIS A 69 3.16 -2.11 -25.21
CA HIS A 69 2.90 -2.89 -24.02
C HIS A 69 4.12 -2.87 -23.11
N SER A 70 3.92 -2.54 -21.83
CA SER A 70 5.01 -2.48 -20.86
C SER A 70 4.65 -3.17 -19.54
N LEU A 71 5.69 -3.54 -18.79
CA LEU A 71 5.58 -4.15 -17.48
C LEU A 71 6.20 -3.22 -16.45
N VAL A 72 5.43 -2.86 -15.43
CA VAL A 72 5.89 -2.05 -14.29
C VAL A 72 6.29 -3.00 -13.16
N PRO A 73 7.59 -3.14 -12.83
CA PRO A 73 8.04 -3.99 -11.74
C PRO A 73 7.75 -3.36 -10.36
N CYS A 74 7.39 -4.20 -9.40
CA CYS A 74 7.19 -3.85 -8.01
C CYS A 74 7.92 -4.88 -7.13
N PRO A 75 9.14 -4.58 -6.65
CA PRO A 75 9.88 -5.48 -5.78
C PRO A 75 9.20 -5.62 -4.42
N LEU A 76 9.19 -6.83 -3.89
CA LEU A 76 8.61 -7.14 -2.59
C LEU A 76 9.69 -7.10 -1.50
N THR A 77 9.44 -6.36 -0.42
CA THR A 77 10.38 -6.22 0.71
C THR A 77 9.74 -6.70 2.01
N ASN A 78 10.55 -7.26 2.90
CA ASN A 78 10.09 -7.82 4.17
C ASN A 78 10.26 -6.80 5.30
N TRP A 79 9.21 -6.59 6.07
CA TRP A 79 9.20 -5.69 7.23
C TRP A 79 8.76 -6.45 8.48
N ARG A 80 9.36 -6.10 9.63
CA ARG A 80 9.02 -6.66 10.93
C ARG A 80 8.86 -5.54 11.95
N ALA A 81 7.89 -5.73 12.84
CA ALA A 81 7.71 -4.93 14.06
C ALA A 81 7.66 -5.95 15.20
N ALA A 82 8.76 -6.08 15.94
CA ALA A 82 8.89 -7.03 17.04
C ALA A 82 8.78 -6.27 18.35
N GLU A 83 8.05 -6.84 19.32
CA GLU A 83 8.18 -6.43 20.71
C GLU A 83 8.16 -7.62 21.68
N TYR A 84 8.76 -7.40 22.85
CA TYR A 84 8.78 -8.35 23.96
C TYR A 84 7.84 -7.91 25.08
N THR A 85 7.18 -8.90 25.70
CA THR A 85 6.43 -8.74 26.95
C THR A 85 6.77 -9.93 27.84
N ASP A 86 6.89 -9.68 29.14
CA ASP A 86 7.06 -10.72 30.14
C ASP A 86 5.71 -11.07 30.79
N LEU A 87 5.48 -12.36 30.98
CA LEU A 87 4.27 -12.89 31.62
C LEU A 87 4.13 -12.38 33.06
N PHE A 88 5.24 -12.19 33.77
CA PHE A 88 5.21 -11.69 35.14
C PHE A 88 4.85 -10.20 35.19
N ASN A 89 5.40 -9.39 34.28
CA ASN A 89 5.09 -7.96 34.19
C ASN A 89 3.62 -7.71 33.80
N ASN A 90 3.02 -8.59 32.99
CA ASN A 90 1.59 -8.50 32.67
C ASN A 90 0.68 -8.73 33.89
N ALA A 91 1.17 -9.32 34.99
CA ALA A 91 0.41 -9.46 36.24
C ALA A 91 0.50 -8.21 37.14
N ASP A 92 1.51 -7.35 36.92
CA ASP A 92 1.75 -6.14 37.70
C ASP A 92 0.94 -4.93 37.18
N VAL A 93 0.44 -5.00 35.95
CA VAL A 93 -0.39 -3.96 35.33
C VAL A 93 -1.86 -4.36 35.31
N ASN A 94 -2.76 -3.37 35.46
CA ASN A 94 -4.21 -3.58 35.51
C ASN A 94 -4.88 -3.72 34.12
N PHE A 95 -4.10 -3.80 33.05
CA PHE A 95 -4.56 -3.94 31.67
C PHE A 95 -3.82 -5.06 30.96
N SER A 96 -4.36 -5.53 29.83
CA SER A 96 -3.70 -6.56 29.03
C SER A 96 -2.65 -5.96 28.11
N GLU A 97 -1.38 -6.06 28.50
CA GLU A 97 -0.25 -5.58 27.71
C GLU A 97 -0.21 -6.25 26.33
N VAL A 98 -0.52 -7.55 26.28
CA VAL A 98 -0.60 -8.32 25.03
C VAL A 98 -1.58 -7.69 24.02
N ASN A 99 -2.77 -7.26 24.47
CA ASN A 99 -3.74 -6.66 23.56
C ASN A 99 -3.31 -5.26 23.09
N GLU A 100 -2.69 -4.47 23.96
CA GLU A 100 -2.15 -3.16 23.59
C GLU A 100 -0.97 -3.29 22.62
N LEU A 101 -0.09 -4.27 22.85
CA LEU A 101 1.02 -4.57 21.93
C LEU A 101 0.51 -5.04 20.56
N ALA A 102 -0.56 -5.83 20.50
CA ALA A 102 -1.18 -6.19 19.22
C ALA A 102 -1.60 -4.95 18.43
N GLN A 103 -2.20 -3.95 19.09
CA GLN A 103 -2.60 -2.68 18.48
C GLN A 103 -1.39 -1.89 17.99
N VAL A 104 -0.35 -1.75 18.83
CA VAL A 104 0.86 -0.99 18.50
C VAL A 104 1.58 -1.60 17.30
N ILE A 105 1.82 -2.91 17.33
CA ILE A 105 2.52 -3.65 16.27
C ILE A 105 1.75 -3.57 14.95
N ALA A 106 0.44 -3.83 14.98
CA ALA A 106 -0.40 -3.77 13.79
C ALA A 106 -0.40 -2.36 13.17
N LYS A 107 -0.58 -1.31 13.98
CA LYS A 107 -0.56 0.08 13.51
C LYS A 107 0.81 0.50 12.99
N ALA A 108 1.90 0.00 13.58
CA ALA A 108 3.26 0.27 13.09
C ALA A 108 3.49 -0.32 11.69
N LEU A 109 3.05 -1.57 11.45
CA LEU A 109 3.09 -2.18 10.12
C LEU A 109 2.19 -1.47 9.12
N GLY A 110 1.00 -1.03 9.55
CA GLY A 110 0.09 -0.21 8.73
C GLY A 110 0.75 1.06 8.21
N ARG A 111 1.35 1.86 9.11
CA ARG A 111 2.11 3.07 8.74
C ARG A 111 3.27 2.76 7.81
N ARG A 112 3.98 1.66 8.02
CA ARG A 112 5.06 1.24 7.11
C ARG A 112 4.55 0.94 5.71
N SER A 113 3.39 0.30 5.59
CA SER A 113 2.77 0.05 4.29
C SER A 113 2.37 1.34 3.57
N ASP A 114 1.82 2.32 4.30
CA ASP A 114 1.48 3.62 3.72
C ASP A 114 2.75 4.39 3.31
N GLN A 115 3.82 4.30 4.11
CA GLN A 115 5.11 4.92 3.77
C GLN A 115 5.68 4.38 2.44
N LEU A 116 5.58 3.08 2.18
CA LEU A 116 6.04 2.51 0.89
C LEU A 116 5.31 3.11 -0.32
N ILE A 117 4.03 3.48 -0.14
CA ILE A 117 3.24 4.14 -1.19
C ILE A 117 3.71 5.59 -1.36
N LEU A 118 3.93 6.31 -0.25
CA LEU A 118 4.44 7.68 -0.28
C LEU A 118 5.83 7.78 -0.90
N ASP A 119 6.73 6.84 -0.57
CA ASP A 119 8.08 6.79 -1.11
C ASP A 119 8.06 6.57 -2.63
N ALA A 120 7.19 5.67 -3.12
CA ALA A 120 7.01 5.45 -4.55
C ALA A 120 6.41 6.68 -5.27
N LEU A 121 5.47 7.37 -4.63
CA LEU A 121 4.90 8.62 -5.15
C LEU A 121 5.96 9.74 -5.22
N ALA A 122 6.77 9.89 -4.17
CA ALA A 122 7.84 10.89 -4.11
C ALA A 122 8.94 10.65 -5.14
N ALA A 123 9.17 9.40 -5.54
CA ALA A 123 10.10 9.05 -6.61
C ALA A 123 9.57 9.40 -8.03
N THR A 124 8.28 9.74 -8.16
CA THR A 124 7.67 10.09 -9.44
C THR A 124 7.75 11.60 -9.71
N THR A 125 7.95 11.99 -10.97
CA THR A 125 7.89 13.41 -11.36
C THR A 125 6.44 13.89 -11.32
N THR A 126 6.15 14.84 -10.43
CA THR A 126 4.84 15.50 -10.34
C THR A 126 4.94 16.93 -10.83
N THR A 127 3.83 17.46 -11.38
CA THR A 127 3.74 18.90 -11.65
C THR A 127 3.57 19.60 -10.30
N ALA A 128 4.57 20.40 -9.91
CA ALA A 128 4.46 21.21 -8.71
C ALA A 128 3.40 22.30 -8.93
N VAL A 129 2.38 22.32 -8.07
CA VAL A 129 1.32 23.33 -8.10
C VAL A 129 1.22 23.97 -6.72
N GLY A 130 1.23 25.30 -6.70
CA GLY A 130 1.39 26.10 -5.47
C GLY A 130 2.85 26.38 -5.12
N ALA A 131 3.05 27.32 -4.19
CA ALA A 131 4.38 27.75 -3.73
C ALA A 131 4.41 27.82 -2.20
N THR A 132 5.57 27.47 -1.63
CA THR A 132 5.81 27.55 -0.18
C THR A 132 5.50 28.96 0.33
N GLY A 133 4.73 29.07 1.42
CA GLY A 133 4.36 30.35 2.02
C GLY A 133 3.17 31.06 1.35
N THR A 134 2.55 30.45 0.33
CA THR A 134 1.32 30.97 -0.29
C THR A 134 0.12 30.11 0.12
N ALA A 135 -1.04 30.73 0.33
CA ALA A 135 -2.27 30.01 0.61
C ALA A 135 -2.71 29.16 -0.61
N LEU A 136 -3.28 27.99 -0.35
CA LEU A 136 -3.97 27.20 -1.38
C LEU A 136 -5.26 27.92 -1.78
N THR A 137 -5.30 28.45 -3.00
CA THR A 137 -6.49 29.09 -3.58
C THR A 137 -7.24 28.12 -4.48
N THR A 138 -8.48 28.46 -4.82
CA THR A 138 -9.25 27.72 -5.83
C THR A 138 -8.47 27.60 -7.14
N GLU A 139 -7.74 28.63 -7.55
CA GLU A 139 -6.89 28.61 -8.75
C GLU A 139 -5.77 27.58 -8.65
N THR A 140 -5.08 27.48 -7.50
CA THR A 140 -4.05 26.45 -7.30
C THR A 140 -4.64 25.04 -7.38
N ILE A 141 -5.84 24.83 -6.86
CA ILE A 141 -6.53 23.54 -6.93
C ILE A 141 -6.96 23.21 -8.36
N LEU A 142 -7.48 24.21 -9.10
CA LEU A 142 -7.84 24.04 -10.51
C LEU A 142 -6.62 23.74 -11.38
N ALA A 143 -5.48 24.38 -11.12
CA ALA A 143 -4.23 24.14 -11.85
C ALA A 143 -3.66 22.72 -11.59
N ALA A 144 -3.95 22.13 -10.42
CA ALA A 144 -3.57 20.76 -10.10
C ALA A 144 -4.48 19.70 -10.74
N LYS A 145 -5.64 20.09 -11.25
CA LYS A 145 -6.60 19.20 -11.89
C LYS A 145 -6.13 18.88 -13.32
N ARG A 146 -5.70 17.64 -13.53
CA ARG A 146 -5.47 17.07 -14.87
C ARG A 146 -6.80 16.78 -15.60
#